data_AF-A0A5C7M3D9-F1
#
_entry.id   AF-A0A5C7M3D9-F1
#
_cell.length_a   1.000
_cell.length_b   1.000
_cell.length_c   1.000
_cell.angle_alpha   90.00
_cell.angle_beta   90.00
_cell.angle_gamma   90.00
#
_symmetry.space_group_name_H-M   'P 1'
#
loop_
_entity.id
_entity.type
_entity.pdbx_description
1 polymer ?
#
loop_
_entity_poly.entity_id
_entity_poly.type
_entity_poly.pdbx_seq_one_letter_code
_entity_poly.pdbx_strand_id
1 'polypeptide(L)' 'MEIWVASKALTQGVIGKTATTTSVEGMVQAGPYEYYHGEGRGWFRTRKEAVVAAEVMRLKKIKSLEKQLKKLKALKFDE' A
#
# COMPACT_ATOMS: atom_id res chain seq x y z
N MET A 1 -6.77 -18.74 -4.43
CA MET A 1 -5.36 -18.59 -4.03
C MET A 1 -5.25 -17.65 -2.85
N GLU A 2 -4.28 -17.85 -1.97
CA GLU A 2 -3.97 -16.88 -0.92
C GLU A 2 -3.14 -15.72 -1.49
N ILE A 3 -3.47 -14.50 -1.10
CA ILE A 3 -2.79 -13.27 -1.47
C ILE A 3 -2.51 -12.42 -0.25
N TRP A 4 -1.53 -11.53 -0.39
CA TRP A 4 -1.16 -10.55 0.63
C TRP A 4 -1.34 -9.15 0.07
N VAL A 5 -2.25 -8.38 0.65
CA VAL A 5 -2.59 -7.03 0.20
C VAL A 5 -1.77 -6.02 0.98
N ALA A 6 -1.05 -5.16 0.28
CA ALA A 6 -0.27 -4.06 0.89
C ALA A 6 -0.75 -2.66 0.45
N SER A 7 -1.76 -2.56 -0.42
CA SER A 7 -2.28 -1.26 -0.91
C SER A 7 -2.76 -0.32 0.21
N LYS A 8 -3.22 -0.89 1.34
CA LYS A 8 -3.65 -0.16 2.54
C LYS A 8 -2.70 -0.34 3.72
N ALA A 9 -1.45 -0.72 3.47
CA ALA A 9 -0.51 -1.09 4.53
C ALA A 9 -0.21 0.04 5.53
N LEU A 10 -0.25 1.29 5.09
CA LEU A 10 0.03 2.44 5.96
C LEU A 10 -1.07 2.77 6.96
N THR A 11 -2.27 2.21 6.78
CA THR A 11 -3.41 2.45 7.69
C THR A 11 -3.87 1.18 8.37
N GLN A 12 -3.86 0.04 7.67
CA GLN A 12 -4.41 -1.23 8.16
C GLN A 12 -3.37 -2.36 8.27
N GLY A 13 -2.12 -2.09 7.89
CA GLY A 13 -1.09 -3.13 7.78
C GLY A 13 -1.30 -4.05 6.57
N VAL A 14 -0.44 -5.08 6.47
CA VAL A 14 -0.51 -6.08 5.41
C VAL A 14 -1.55 -7.14 5.80
N ILE A 15 -2.51 -7.40 4.91
CA ILE A 15 -3.66 -8.27 5.17
C ILE A 15 -3.61 -9.48 4.24
N GLY A 16 -3.75 -10.68 4.81
CA GLY A 16 -3.91 -11.93 4.04
C GLY A 16 -5.37 -12.12 3.62
N LYS A 17 -5.60 -12.50 2.37
CA LYS A 17 -6.94 -12.77 1.82
C LYS A 17 -6.92 -13.97 0.90
N THR A 18 -8.05 -14.66 0.82
CA THR A 18 -8.30 -15.64 -0.23
C THR A 18 -8.92 -14.93 -1.43
N ALA A 19 -8.34 -15.11 -2.60
CA ALA A 19 -8.80 -14.48 -3.83
C ALA A 19 -8.87 -15.45 -5.00
N THR A 20 -9.70 -15.13 -5.98
CA THR A 20 -9.78 -15.80 -7.29
C THR A 20 -9.15 -14.92 -8.36
N THR A 21 -8.50 -15.55 -9.34
CA THR A 21 -8.02 -14.85 -10.53
C THR A 21 -9.21 -14.44 -11.38
N THR A 22 -9.14 -13.23 -11.93
CA THR A 22 -10.15 -12.73 -12.86
C THR A 22 -9.68 -12.94 -14.31
N SER A 23 -10.52 -12.59 -15.29
CA SER A 23 -10.13 -12.59 -16.71
C SER A 23 -9.10 -11.51 -17.06
N VAL A 24 -8.86 -10.56 -16.16
CA VAL A 24 -7.88 -9.48 -16.34
C VAL A 24 -6.57 -9.86 -15.68
N GLU A 25 -5.48 -9.81 -16.45
CA GLU A 25 -4.15 -10.12 -15.96
C GLU A 25 -3.73 -9.20 -14.80
N GLY A 26 -3.16 -9.79 -13.75
CA GLY A 26 -2.74 -9.06 -12.55
C GLY A 26 -3.89 -8.55 -11.67
N MET A 27 -5.14 -8.90 -11.98
CA MET A 27 -6.32 -8.58 -11.17
C MET A 27 -6.88 -9.82 -10.47
N VAL A 28 -7.11 -9.69 -9.17
CA VAL A 28 -7.68 -10.74 -8.32
C VAL A 28 -8.89 -10.21 -7.55
N GLN A 29 -9.86 -11.09 -7.32
CA GLN A 29 -11.09 -10.78 -6.58
C GLN A 29 -11.07 -11.50 -5.22
N ALA A 30 -11.18 -10.75 -4.13
CA ALA A 30 -11.13 -11.29 -2.76
C ALA A 30 -12.51 -11.28 -2.04
N GLY A 31 -13.56 -10.83 -2.72
CA GLY A 31 -14.92 -10.77 -2.20
C GLY A 31 -15.90 -10.15 -3.21
N PRO A 32 -17.20 -10.09 -2.88
CA PRO A 32 -18.18 -9.37 -3.68
C PRO A 32 -17.76 -7.89 -3.78
N TYR A 33 -17.43 -7.45 -5.00
CA TYR A 33 -16.95 -6.08 -5.29
C TYR A 33 -15.56 -5.72 -4.72
N GLU A 34 -14.80 -6.67 -4.18
CA GLU A 34 -13.46 -6.42 -3.67
C GLU A 34 -12.41 -6.91 -4.66
N TYR A 35 -11.84 -5.97 -5.41
CA TYR A 35 -10.83 -6.23 -6.44
C TYR A 35 -9.48 -5.62 -6.06
N TYR A 36 -8.42 -6.37 -6.34
CA TYR A 36 -7.05 -5.91 -6.19
C TYR A 36 -6.34 -5.97 -7.54
N HIS A 37 -5.69 -4.87 -7.89
CA HIS A 37 -5.00 -4.70 -9.16
C HIS A 37 -3.48 -4.62 -8.94
N GLY A 38 -2.74 -5.08 -9.94
CA GLY A 38 -1.29 -4.97 -9.99
C GLY A 38 -0.60 -5.93 -9.02
N GLU A 39 -0.35 -7.14 -9.48
CA GLU A 39 0.54 -8.09 -8.80
C GLU A 39 1.91 -7.44 -8.56
N GLY A 40 2.46 -7.58 -7.35
CA GLY A 40 3.72 -6.95 -6.97
C GLY A 40 3.60 -5.46 -6.59
N ARG A 41 2.39 -4.88 -6.64
CA ARG A 41 2.14 -3.47 -6.28
C ARG A 41 1.03 -3.32 -5.26
N GLY A 42 -0.18 -3.74 -5.62
CA GLY A 42 -1.36 -3.67 -4.75
C GLY A 42 -1.53 -4.93 -3.89
N TRP A 43 -1.18 -6.08 -4.47
CA TRP A 43 -1.23 -7.39 -3.83
C TRP A 43 -0.01 -8.24 -4.24
N PHE A 44 0.32 -9.25 -3.43
CA PHE A 44 1.52 -10.07 -3.54
C PHE A 44 1.19 -11.54 -3.29
N ARG A 45 2.00 -12.45 -3.85
CA ARG A 45 1.87 -13.89 -3.59
C ARG A 45 2.39 -14.28 -2.21
N THR A 46 3.40 -13.56 -1.71
CA THR A 46 3.99 -13.86 -0.40
C THR A 46 3.83 -12.71 0.59
N ARG A 47 3.72 -13.06 1.87
CA ARG A 47 3.70 -12.07 2.97
C ARG A 47 4.98 -11.24 2.98
N LYS A 48 6.12 -11.88 2.70
CA LYS A 48 7.44 -11.26 2.75
C LYS A 48 7.53 -10.11 1.75
N GLU A 49 7.10 -10.32 0.51
CA GLU A 49 7.10 -9.26 -0.52
C GLU A 49 6.17 -8.11 -0.14
N ALA A 50 4.96 -8.44 0.35
CA ALA A 50 4.01 -7.43 0.80
C ALA A 50 4.56 -6.56 1.94
N VAL A 51 5.27 -7.18 2.90
CA VAL A 51 5.90 -6.46 4.02
C VAL A 51 7.04 -5.58 3.53
N VAL A 52 7.90 -6.06 2.63
CA VAL A 52 8.97 -5.24 2.04
C VAL A 52 8.39 -4.04 1.30
N ALA A 53 7.33 -4.23 0.51
CA ALA A 53 6.65 -3.15 -0.18
C ALA A 53 6.03 -2.15 0.81
N ALA A 54 5.38 -2.63 1.87
CA ALA A 54 4.81 -1.79 2.93
C ALA A 54 5.90 -0.94 3.64
N GLU A 55 7.07 -1.51 3.89
CA GLU A 55 8.19 -0.80 4.51
C GLU A 55 8.72 0.31 3.60
N VAL A 56 8.86 0.04 2.30
CA VAL A 56 9.23 1.07 1.31
C VAL A 56 8.18 2.19 1.27
N MET A 57 6.89 1.86 1.33
CA MET A 57 5.81 2.85 1.41
C MET A 57 5.91 3.68 2.68
N ARG A 58 6.21 3.06 3.83
CA ARG A 58 6.36 3.73 5.13
C ARG A 58 7.47 4.77 5.08
N LEU A 59 8.66 4.38 4.63
CA LEU A 59 9.81 5.27 4.51
C LEU A 59 9.55 6.44 3.56
N LYS A 60 8.93 6.19 2.40
CA LYS A 60 8.54 7.25 1.45
C LYS A 60 7.54 8.23 2.07
N LYS A 61 6.56 7.73 2.82
CA LYS A 61 5.55 8.57 3.46
C LYS A 61 6.16 9.43 4.57
N ILE A 62 7.02 8.85 5.40
CA ILE A 62 7.76 9.58 6.45
C ILE A 62 8.56 10.73 5.82
N LYS A 63 9.38 10.46 4.80
CA LYS A 63 10.16 11.49 4.11
C LYS A 63 9.30 12.63 3.55
N SER A 64 8.13 12.30 2.99
CA SER A 64 7.19 13.29 2.49
C SER A 64 6.60 14.15 3.63
N LEU A 65 6.22 13.52 4.73
CA LEU A 65 5.68 14.20 5.91
C LEU A 65 6.73 15.09 6.57
N GLU A 66 7.98 14.66 6.69
CA GLU A 66 9.08 15.48 7.19
C GLU A 66 9.28 16.74 6.33
N LYS A 67 9.20 16.61 5.00
CA LYS A 67 9.27 17.76 4.09
C LYS A 67 8.10 18.73 4.31
N GLN A 68 6.88 18.22 4.51
CA GLN A 68 5.72 19.04 4.83
C GLN A 68 5.87 19.72 6.19
N LEU A 69 6.34 19.00 7.19
CA LEU A 69 6.59 19.52 8.53
C LEU A 69 7.66 20.63 8.51
N LYS A 70 8.74 20.45 7.74
CA LYS A 70 9.76 21.50 7.56
C LYS A 70 9.17 22.77 6.95
N LYS A 71 8.29 22.63 5.94
CA LYS A 71 7.59 23.78 5.34
C LYS A 71 6.71 24.50 6.35
N LEU A 72 5.95 23.74 7.14
CA LEU A 72 5.08 24.31 8.18
C LEU A 72 5.89 25.03 9.27
N LYS A 73 7.02 24.46 9.71
CA LYS A 73 7.92 25.08 10.70
C LYS A 73 8.58 26.37 10.21
N ALA A 74 8.79 26.50 8.91
CA ALA A 74 9.42 27.68 8.30
C ALA A 74 8.41 28.76 7.89
N LEU A 75 7.10 28.50 8.06
CA LEU A 75 6.08 29.46 7.69
C LEU A 75 6.11 30.63 8.69
N LYS A 76 6.20 31.84 8.17
CA LYS A 76 5.87 33.08 8.88
C LYS A 76 4.58 33.63 8.29
N PHE A 77 3.75 34.24 9.13
CA PHE A 77 2.46 34.81 8.73
C PHE A 77 2.50 36.33 8.62
N ASP A 78 3.63 36.90 9.00
CA ASP A 78 4.05 38.30 8.98
C ASP A 78 5.51 38.38 8.50
N GLU A 79 6.02 39.59 8.23
CA GLU A 79 7.42 39.82 7.83
C GLU A 79 8.43 39.44 8.94
#